data_AF-A0A4E0RDD7-F1
#
_entry.id   AF-A0A4E0RDD7-F1
#
_cell.length_a   1.000
_cell.length_b   1.000
_cell.length_c   1.000
_cell.angle_alpha   90.00
_cell.angle_beta   90.00
_cell.angle_gamma   90.00
#
_symmetry.space_group_name_H-M   'P 1'
#
loop_
_entity.id
_entity.type
_entity.pdbx_description
1 polymer ?
#
loop_
_entity_poly.entity_id
_entity_poly.type
_entity_poly.pdbx_seq_one_letter_code
_entity_poly.pdbx_strand_id
1 'polypeptide(L)'
;MLGFRMPAAGYQLQYLNYPLWILIFFVIFQFSIELILELHGCMYYRRNKNKRRDFENQVQNYHAAIRLGGGPKSRPLEPEPSGRMFKYFIIGLHATVCAIVAVILVIIIAVN
;
A
#
# COMPACT_ATOMS: atom_id res chain seq x y z
N MET A 1 -16.14 52.68 16.40
CA MET A 1 -16.77 51.80 15.38
C MET A 1 -15.81 51.68 14.20
N LEU A 2 -14.91 50.69 14.22
CA LEU A 2 -13.99 50.41 13.11
C LEU A 2 -14.50 49.17 12.39
N GLY A 3 -15.28 49.42 11.34
CA GLY A 3 -15.79 48.39 10.46
C GLY A 3 -14.64 47.80 9.63
N PHE A 4 -14.14 46.64 10.05
CA PHE A 4 -13.37 45.74 9.17
C PHE A 4 -14.32 45.18 8.11
N ARG A 5 -14.62 45.98 7.10
CA ARG A 5 -15.13 45.46 5.82
C ARG A 5 -13.93 44.87 5.08
N MET A 6 -13.72 43.56 5.24
CA MET A 6 -12.91 42.79 4.30
C MET A 6 -13.83 42.38 3.13
N PRO A 7 -13.75 43.03 1.95
CA PRO A 7 -14.66 42.74 0.84
C PRO A 7 -14.23 41.51 0.02
N ALA A 8 -13.20 40.77 0.45
CA ALA A 8 -12.59 39.70 -0.34
C ALA A 8 -12.61 38.30 0.33
N ALA A 9 -13.04 38.19 1.59
CA ALA A 9 -13.01 36.92 2.32
C ALA A 9 -13.98 35.88 1.74
N GLY A 10 -15.08 36.31 1.09
CA GLY A 10 -16.07 35.40 0.51
C GLY A 10 -15.53 34.54 -0.65
N TYR A 11 -14.66 35.11 -1.50
CA TYR A 11 -14.07 34.38 -2.63
C TYR A 11 -12.94 33.44 -2.19
N GLN A 12 -12.07 33.86 -1.28
CA GLN A 12 -10.98 33.00 -0.80
C GLN A 12 -11.48 31.80 0.02
N LEU A 13 -12.57 31.94 0.80
CA LEU A 13 -13.18 30.82 1.53
C LEU A 13 -13.79 29.75 0.59
N GLN A 14 -14.28 30.14 -0.59
CA GLN A 14 -14.82 29.20 -1.58
C GLN A 14 -13.71 28.37 -2.24
N TYR A 15 -12.57 29.00 -2.56
CA TYR A 15 -11.39 28.31 -3.08
C TYR A 15 -10.64 27.51 -2.01
N LEU A 16 -10.62 27.93 -0.74
CA LEU A 16 -9.99 27.14 0.32
C LEU A 16 -10.72 25.82 0.62
N ASN A 17 -12.03 25.78 0.39
CA ASN A 17 -12.84 24.58 0.61
C ASN A 17 -12.42 23.43 -0.32
N TYR A 18 -12.19 23.68 -1.61
CA TYR A 18 -11.90 22.63 -2.59
C TYR A 18 -10.61 21.83 -2.31
N PRO A 19 -9.43 22.45 -2.08
CA PRO A 19 -8.20 21.76 -1.72
C PRO A 19 -8.32 20.98 -0.41
N LEU A 20 -9.05 21.54 0.56
CA LEU A 20 -9.26 20.92 1.86
C LEU A 20 -10.13 19.65 1.72
N TRP A 21 -11.18 19.69 0.90
CA TRP A 21 -11.96 18.51 0.55
C TRP A 21 -11.13 17.45 -0.19
N ILE A 22 -10.28 17.85 -1.15
CA ILE A 22 -9.37 16.94 -1.86
C ILE A 22 -8.45 16.23 -0.86
N LEU A 23 -7.89 16.95 0.11
CA LEU A 23 -7.06 16.38 1.17
C LEU A 23 -7.83 15.43 2.07
N ILE A 24 -9.05 15.78 2.48
CA ILE A 24 -9.91 14.88 3.28
C ILE A 24 -10.18 13.57 2.53
N PHE A 25 -10.55 13.65 1.25
CA PHE A 25 -10.76 12.47 0.40
C PHE A 25 -9.48 11.64 0.27
N PHE A 26 -8.34 12.28 0.11
CA PHE A 26 -7.05 11.60 0.02
C PHE A 26 -6.70 10.85 1.30
N VAL A 27 -6.96 11.43 2.48
CA VAL A 27 -6.76 10.74 3.77
C VAL A 27 -7.69 9.54 3.94
N ILE A 28 -8.97 9.66 3.54
CA ILE A 28 -9.91 8.52 3.57
C ILE A 28 -9.46 7.42 2.61
N PHE A 29 -8.96 7.79 1.43
CA PHE A 29 -8.42 6.87 0.46
C PHE A 29 -7.17 6.15 0.99
N GLN A 30 -6.22 6.88 1.59
CA GLN A 30 -5.04 6.31 2.27
C GLN A 30 -5.47 5.25 3.29
N PHE A 31 -6.41 5.60 4.17
CA PHE A 31 -6.90 4.69 5.20
C PHE A 31 -7.57 3.45 4.60
N SER A 32 -8.34 3.63 3.52
CA SER A 32 -8.98 2.52 2.80
C SER A 32 -7.96 1.56 2.19
N ILE A 33 -6.87 2.07 1.63
CA ILE A 33 -5.79 1.26 1.06
C ILE A 33 -5.07 0.45 2.14
N GLU A 34 -4.76 1.07 3.27
CA GLU A 34 -4.15 0.39 4.42
C GLU A 34 -5.06 -0.74 4.94
N LEU A 35 -6.36 -0.47 5.07
CA LEU A 35 -7.34 -1.46 5.51
C LEU A 35 -7.46 -2.63 4.51
N ILE A 36 -7.45 -2.36 3.20
CA ILE A 36 -7.45 -3.40 2.16
C ILE A 36 -6.18 -4.25 2.22
N LEU A 37 -5.01 -3.64 2.41
CA LEU A 37 -3.74 -4.35 2.52
C LEU A 37 -3.69 -5.23 3.77
N GLU A 38 -4.21 -4.75 4.90
CA GLU A 38 -4.27 -5.49 6.16
C GLU A 38 -5.24 -6.68 6.06
N LEU A 39 -6.45 -6.47 5.52
CA LEU A 39 -7.42 -7.54 5.29
C LEU A 39 -6.87 -8.59 4.33
N HIS A 40 -6.27 -8.16 3.23
CA HIS A 40 -5.63 -9.06 2.28
C HIS A 40 -4.46 -9.82 2.93
N GLY A 41 -3.65 -9.14 3.76
CA GLY A 41 -2.60 -9.76 4.57
C GLY A 41 -3.15 -10.86 5.47
N CYS A 42 -4.23 -10.58 6.21
CA CYS A 42 -4.92 -11.53 7.07
C CYS A 42 -5.47 -12.75 6.30
N MET A 43 -6.10 -12.53 5.14
CA MET A 43 -6.64 -13.62 4.31
C MET A 43 -5.54 -14.59 3.83
N TYR A 44 -4.41 -14.04 3.37
CA TYR A 44 -3.32 -14.86 2.84
C TYR A 44 -2.35 -15.34 3.93
N TYR A 45 -2.44 -14.84 5.16
CA TYR A 45 -1.57 -15.20 6.27
C TYR A 45 -1.56 -16.71 6.52
N ARG A 46 -2.74 -17.33 6.66
CA ARG A 46 -2.86 -18.77 6.93
C ARG A 46 -2.31 -19.63 5.78
N ARG A 47 -2.53 -19.19 4.54
CA ARG A 47 -2.07 -19.89 3.33
C ARG A 47 -0.54 -19.78 3.17
N ASN A 48 0.03 -18.61 3.41
CA ASN A 48 1.47 -18.37 3.36
C ASN A 48 2.19 -19.06 4.53
N LYS A 49 1.58 -19.11 5.72
CA LYS A 49 2.10 -19.86 6.87
C LYS A 49 2.19 -21.36 6.57
N ASN A 50 1.17 -21.95 5.95
CA ASN A 50 1.21 -23.35 5.55
C ASN A 50 2.29 -23.63 4.50
N LYS A 51 2.36 -22.81 3.43
CA LYS A 51 3.42 -22.92 2.42
C LYS A 51 4.82 -22.87 3.04
N ARG A 52 5.02 -22.01 4.03
CA ARG A 52 6.31 -21.88 4.73
C ARG A 52 6.64 -23.11 5.58
N ARG A 53 5.65 -23.68 6.29
CA ARG A 53 5.82 -24.96 7.00
C ARG A 53 6.15 -26.10 6.06
N ASP A 54 5.49 -26.17 4.91
CA ASP A 54 5.77 -27.21 3.91
C ASP A 54 7.19 -27.07 3.34
N PHE A 55 7.65 -25.84 3.11
CA PHE A 55 9.02 -25.56 2.71
C PHE A 55 10.04 -25.97 3.79
N GLU A 56 9.80 -25.63 5.05
CA GLU A 56 10.68 -26.03 6.16
C GLU A 56 10.79 -27.55 6.28
N ASN A 57 9.67 -28.27 6.14
CA ASN A 57 9.66 -29.74 6.10
C ASN A 57 10.47 -30.29 4.91
N GLN A 58 10.34 -29.69 3.72
CA GLN A 58 11.12 -30.08 2.54
C GLN A 58 12.62 -29.82 2.73
N VAL A 59 12.99 -28.71 3.34
CA VAL A 59 14.38 -28.37 3.68
C VAL A 59 14.96 -29.36 4.69
N GLN A 60 14.21 -29.73 5.73
CA GLN A 60 14.63 -30.74 6.70
C GLN A 60 14.86 -32.10 6.02
N ASN A 61 13.94 -32.53 5.17
CA ASN A 61 14.06 -33.78 4.42
C ASN A 61 15.25 -33.77 3.44
N TYR A 62 15.52 -32.61 2.83
CA TYR A 62 16.69 -32.41 1.97
C TYR A 62 17.99 -32.58 2.76
N HIS A 63 18.11 -31.93 3.92
CA HIS A 63 19.29 -32.06 4.77
C HIS A 63 19.47 -33.48 5.32
N ALA A 64 18.38 -34.16 5.69
CA ALA A 64 18.43 -35.56 6.12
C ALA A 64 18.93 -36.49 4.98
N ALA A 65 18.43 -36.29 3.75
CA ALA A 65 18.86 -37.07 2.60
C ALA A 65 20.35 -36.88 2.24
N ILE A 66 20.87 -35.65 2.33
CA ILE A 66 22.30 -35.38 2.13
C ILE A 66 23.15 -36.08 3.20
N ARG A 67 22.74 -36.02 4.47
CA ARG A 67 23.47 -36.67 5.58
C ARG A 67 23.55 -38.18 5.43
N LEU A 68 22.55 -38.79 4.80
CA LEU A 68 22.49 -40.23 4.53
C LEU A 68 23.24 -40.65 3.25
N GLY A 69 24.00 -39.75 2.62
CA GLY A 69 24.77 -40.05 1.41
C GLY A 69 23.93 -40.11 0.13
N GLY A 70 22.72 -39.54 0.14
CA GLY A 70 21.88 -39.44 -1.04
C GLY A 70 22.54 -38.59 -2.15
N GLY A 71 22.43 -39.06 -3.40
CA GLY A 71 22.95 -38.39 -4.59
C GLY A 71 22.42 -36.96 -4.81
N PRO A 72 22.88 -36.27 -5.87
CA PRO A 72 22.63 -34.84 -6.06
C PRO A 72 21.14 -34.54 -6.14
N LYS A 73 20.59 -33.97 -5.07
CA LYS A 73 19.23 -33.48 -4.99
C LYS A 73 19.26 -31.96 -5.11
N SER A 74 18.35 -31.38 -5.87
CA SER A 74 18.20 -29.93 -5.94
C SER A 74 17.66 -29.40 -4.62
N ARG A 75 18.19 -28.24 -4.19
CA ARG A 75 17.70 -27.56 -2.98
C ARG A 75 16.25 -27.11 -3.24
N PRO A 76 15.32 -27.33 -2.28
CA PRO A 76 13.96 -26.81 -2.42
C PRO A 76 14.00 -25.28 -2.58
N LEU A 77 13.17 -24.76 -3.49
CA LEU A 77 13.03 -23.34 -3.78
C LEU A 77 12.11 -22.67 -2.75
N GLU A 78 12.48 -21.47 -2.32
CA GLU A 78 11.66 -20.71 -1.38
C GLU A 78 10.30 -20.37 -2.03
N PRO A 79 9.17 -20.69 -1.38
CA PRO A 79 7.87 -20.48 -1.98
C PRO A 79 7.55 -18.99 -2.06
N GLU A 80 7.12 -18.53 -3.23
CA GLU A 80 6.65 -17.16 -3.35
C GLU A 80 5.40 -16.91 -2.49
N PRO A 81 5.35 -15.77 -1.76
CA PRO A 81 4.20 -15.41 -0.96
C PRO A 81 2.99 -15.18 -1.87
N SER A 82 1.89 -15.87 -1.57
CA SER A 82 0.62 -15.64 -2.26
C SER A 82 0.17 -14.20 -1.99
N GLY A 83 -0.32 -13.53 -3.04
CA GLY A 83 -0.85 -12.17 -2.94
C GLY A 83 0.18 -11.05 -3.18
N ARG A 84 1.42 -11.40 -3.55
CA ARG A 84 2.49 -10.44 -3.88
C ARG A 84 2.08 -9.48 -5.01
N MET A 85 1.48 -9.98 -6.09
CA MET A 85 1.05 -9.17 -7.23
C MET A 85 -0.04 -8.15 -6.86
N PHE A 86 -1.02 -8.57 -6.06
CA PHE A 86 -2.06 -7.68 -5.56
C PHE A 86 -1.48 -6.56 -4.68
N LYS A 87 -0.54 -6.89 -3.79
CA LYS A 87 0.16 -5.90 -2.97
C LYS A 87 0.88 -4.85 -3.83
N TYR A 88 1.62 -5.27 -4.86
CA TYR A 88 2.28 -4.33 -5.76
C TYR A 88 1.30 -3.48 -6.57
N PHE A 89 0.20 -4.08 -7.04
CA PHE A 89 -0.84 -3.35 -7.74
C PHE A 89 -1.46 -2.25 -6.87
N ILE A 90 -1.82 -2.58 -5.61
CA ILE A 90 -2.42 -1.62 -4.68
C ILE A 90 -1.43 -0.51 -4.31
N ILE A 91 -0.16 -0.84 -4.05
CA ILE A 91 0.88 0.17 -3.80
C ILE A 91 1.09 1.06 -5.02
N GLY A 92 1.10 0.48 -6.23
CA GLY A 92 1.22 1.23 -7.47
C GLY A 92 0.05 2.19 -7.69
N LEU A 93 -1.18 1.70 -7.48
CA LEU A 93 -2.40 2.51 -7.55
C LEU A 93 -2.36 3.65 -6.54
N HIS A 94 -1.97 3.36 -5.30
CA HIS A 94 -1.79 4.37 -4.26
C HIS A 94 -0.77 5.45 -4.65
N ALA A 95 0.41 5.04 -5.12
CA ALA A 95 1.45 5.97 -5.56
C ALA A 95 0.99 6.84 -6.73
N THR A 96 0.26 6.28 -7.71
CA THR A 96 -0.28 7.06 -8.83
C THR A 96 -1.30 8.10 -8.38
N VAL A 97 -2.24 7.74 -7.51
CA VAL A 97 -3.23 8.68 -6.96
C VAL A 97 -2.55 9.77 -6.13
N CYS A 98 -1.56 9.40 -5.31
CA CYS A 98 -0.77 10.35 -4.53
C CYS A 98 -0.05 11.37 -5.43
N ALA A 99 0.59 10.91 -6.51
CA ALA A 99 1.25 11.78 -7.47
C ALA A 99 0.27 12.74 -8.16
N ILE A 100 -0.91 12.26 -8.57
CA ILE A 100 -1.96 13.09 -9.17
C ILE A 100 -2.44 14.16 -8.20
N VAL A 101 -2.74 13.79 -6.95
CA VAL A 101 -3.18 14.74 -5.92
C VAL A 101 -2.09 15.78 -5.65
N ALA A 102 -0.83 15.38 -5.56
CA ALA A 102 0.29 16.30 -5.38
C ALA A 102 0.40 17.31 -6.53
N VAL A 103 0.30 16.85 -7.78
CA VAL A 103 0.32 17.74 -8.96
C VAL A 103 -0.84 18.73 -8.92
N ILE A 104 -2.06 18.26 -8.62
CA ILE A 104 -3.24 19.13 -8.52
C ILE A 104 -3.04 20.20 -7.45
N LEU A 105 -2.55 19.82 -6.25
CA LEU A 105 -2.30 20.76 -5.17
C LEU A 105 -1.22 21.79 -5.53
N VAL A 106 -0.14 21.38 -6.20
CA VAL A 106 0.90 22.29 -6.69
C VAL A 106 0.33 23.29 -7.69
N ILE A 107 -0.50 22.85 -8.64
CA ILE A 107 -1.15 23.75 -9.61
C ILE A 107 -2.03 24.75 -8.89
N ILE A 108 -2.83 24.31 -7.91
CA ILE A 108 -3.69 25.22 -7.14
C ILE A 108 -2.86 26.27 -6.41
N ILE A 109 -1.75 25.88 -5.76
CA ILE A 109 -0.85 26.82 -5.06
C ILE A 109 -0.15 27.77 -6.02
N ALA A 110 0.22 27.31 -7.22
CA ALA A 110 0.93 28.13 -8.19
C ALA A 110 0.01 29.11 -8.95
N VAL A 111 -1.27 28.78 -9.08
CA VAL A 111 -2.28 29.58 -9.80
C VAL A 111 -3.02 30.56 -8.89
N ASN A 112 -3.14 30.27 -7.58
CA ASN A 112 -3.64 31.21 -6.57
C ASN A 112 -2.55 32.16 -6.07
#